data_AF-A0A2L0F7U7-F1
#
_entry.id   AF-A0A2L0F7U7-F1
#
_cell.length_a   1.000
_cell.length_b   1.000
_cell.length_c   1.000
_cell.angle_alpha   90.00
_cell.angle_beta   90.00
_cell.angle_gamma   90.00
#
_symmetry.space_group_name_H-M   'P 1'
#
loop_
_entity.id
_entity.type
_entity.pdbx_description
1 polymer ?
#
loop_
_entity_poly.entity_id
_entity_poly.type
_entity_poly.pdbx_seq_one_letter_code
_entity_poly.pdbx_strand_id
1 'polypeptide(L)' 'MEKRTIEQLEAALDAVSKDLAPRVEELAQKSTNGVLTPEEHREYAEVVRLNDMLSLLKLQAEEVWTMRAAS' A
#
# COMPACT_ATOMS: atom_id res chain seq x y z
N MET A 1 -21.04 -2.99 4.98
CA MET A 1 -20.19 -4.13 4.63
C MET A 1 -20.35 -5.18 5.71
N GLU A 2 -20.46 -6.45 5.34
CA GLU A 2 -20.44 -7.53 6.33
C GLU A 2 -19.06 -7.58 6.99
N LYS A 3 -19.01 -7.81 8.30
CA LYS A 3 -17.77 -7.88 9.08
C LYS A 3 -16.75 -8.85 8.47
N ARG A 4 -17.25 -9.97 7.93
CA ARG A 4 -16.49 -10.99 7.21
C ARG A 4 -15.76 -10.46 5.96
N THR A 5 -16.37 -9.51 5.24
CA THR A 5 -15.76 -8.92 4.03
C THR A 5 -14.56 -8.04 4.38
N ILE A 6 -14.63 -7.32 5.50
CA ILE A 6 -13.52 -6.48 5.99
C ILE A 6 -12.36 -7.35 6.46
N GLU A 7 -12.63 -8.38 7.27
CA GLU A 7 -11.61 -9.32 7.76
C GLU A 7 -10.87 -10.02 6.59
N GLN A 8 -11.58 -10.38 5.52
CA GLN A 8 -10.96 -10.95 4.32
C GLN A 8 -10.08 -9.94 3.57
N LEU A 9 -10.49 -8.67 3.52
CA LEU A 9 -9.72 -7.61 2.89
C LEU A 9 -8.43 -7.33 3.67
N GLU A 10 -8.52 -7.27 5.00
CA GLU A 10 -7.38 -7.08 5.90
C GLU A 10 -6.37 -8.22 5.77
N ALA A 11 -6.84 -9.47 5.72
CA ALA A 11 -5.98 -10.64 5.53
C ALA A 11 -5.28 -10.63 4.15
N ALA A 12 -5.99 -10.23 3.09
CA ALA A 12 -5.41 -10.10 1.76
C ALA A 12 -4.34 -9.01 1.70
N LEU A 13 -4.58 -7.86 2.35
CA LEU A 13 -3.63 -6.76 2.42
C LEU A 13 -2.36 -7.14 3.21
N ASP A 14 -2.52 -7.84 4.33
CA ASP A 14 -1.40 -8.34 5.14
C ASP A 14 -0.55 -9.36 4.38
N ALA A 15 -1.19 -10.29 3.65
CA ALA A 15 -0.49 -11.26 2.80
C ALA A 15 0.33 -10.56 1.70
N VAL A 16 -0.29 -9.62 0.99
CA VAL A 16 0.38 -8.83 -0.06
C VAL A 16 1.52 -7.99 0.51
N SER A 17 1.33 -7.39 1.69
CA SER A 17 2.39 -6.63 2.36
C SER A 17 3.59 -7.51 2.73
N LYS A 18 3.37 -8.73 3.21
CA LYS A 18 4.43 -9.67 3.56
C LYS A 18 5.20 -10.16 2.34
N ASP A 19 4.50 -10.41 1.24
CA ASP A 19 5.13 -10.86 0.00
C ASP A 19 5.93 -9.75 -0.68
N LEU A 20 5.45 -8.50 -0.64
CA LEU A 20 6.12 -7.36 -1.26
C LEU A 20 7.24 -6.77 -0.41
N ALA A 21 7.17 -6.86 0.92
CA ALA A 21 8.13 -6.23 1.84
C ALA A 21 9.61 -6.54 1.50
N PRO A 22 10.02 -7.81 1.26
CA PRO A 22 11.41 -8.11 0.92
C PRO A 22 11.87 -7.45 -0.39
N ARG A 23 11.00 -7.41 -1.39
CA ARG A 23 11.31 -6.82 -2.70
C ARG A 23 11.41 -5.31 -2.63
N VAL A 24 10.52 -4.67 -1.87
CA VAL A 24 10.55 -3.22 -1.65
C VAL A 24 11.81 -2.81 -0.88
N GLU A 25 12.21 -3.59 0.13
CA GLU A 25 13.45 -3.36 0.87
C GLU A 25 14.68 -3.44 -0.05
N GLU A 26 14.73 -4.47 -0.92
CA GLU A 26 15.80 -4.63 -1.91
C GLU A 26 15.88 -3.43 -2.87
N LEU A 27 14.74 -2.99 -3.41
CA LEU A 27 14.65 -1.84 -4.30
C LEU A 27 15.05 -0.54 -3.59
N ALA A 28 14.64 -0.34 -2.33
CA ALA A 28 15.01 0.82 -1.53
C ALA A 28 16.53 0.85 -1.27
N GLN A 29 17.13 -0.28 -0.96
CA GLN A 29 18.58 -0.39 -0.77
C GLN A 29 19.34 -0.14 -2.08
N LYS A 30 18.88 -0.70 -3.20
CA LYS A 30 19.45 -0.43 -4.54
C LYS A 30 19.31 1.03 -4.95
N SER A 31 18.17 1.65 -4.62
CA SER A 31 17.93 3.09 -4.83
C SER A 31 18.93 3.94 -4.07
N THR A 32 19.11 3.64 -2.78
CA THR A 32 20.03 4.34 -1.88
C THR A 32 21.48 4.23 -2.38
N ASN A 33 21.85 3.08 -2.92
CA ASN A 33 23.17 2.83 -3.48
C ASN A 33 23.33 3.36 -4.93
N GLY A 34 22.28 3.89 -5.54
CA GLY A 34 22.30 4.42 -6.91
C GLY A 34 22.47 3.34 -8.00
N VAL A 35 22.11 2.10 -7.72
CA VAL A 35 22.33 0.93 -8.61
C VAL A 35 21.05 0.35 -9.20
N LEU A 36 19.92 1.05 -9.09
CA LEU A 36 18.66 0.63 -9.70
C LEU A 36 18.79 0.54 -11.22
N THR A 37 18.37 -0.58 -11.80
CA THR A 37 18.16 -0.66 -13.24
C THR A 37 16.91 0.14 -13.66
N PRO A 38 16.75 0.49 -14.94
CA PRO A 38 15.53 1.13 -15.43
C PRO A 38 14.25 0.31 -15.18
N GLU A 39 14.36 -1.00 -15.18
CA GLU A 39 13.26 -1.93 -14.87
C GLU A 39 12.89 -1.86 -13.39
N GLU A 40 13.89 -1.93 -12.51
CA GLU A 40 13.71 -1.86 -11.06
C GLU A 40 13.20 -0.48 -10.62
N HIS A 41 13.62 0.59 -11.29
CA HIS A 41 13.11 1.93 -11.05
C HIS A 41 11.62 2.04 -11.41
N ARG A 42 11.18 1.39 -12.50
CA ARG A 42 9.75 1.35 -12.87
C ARG A 42 8.94 0.55 -11.87
N GLU A 43 9.45 -0.58 -11.43
CA GLU A 43 8.84 -1.41 -10.38
C GLU A 43 8.67 -0.62 -9.08
N TYR A 44 9.73 0.05 -8.62
CA TYR A 44 9.70 0.86 -7.40
C TYR A 44 8.71 2.02 -7.51
N ALA A 45 8.66 2.72 -8.66
CA ALA A 45 7.70 3.79 -8.90
C ALA A 45 6.24 3.32 -8.88
N GLU A 46 5.95 2.13 -9.42
CA GLU A 46 4.61 1.53 -9.35
C GLU A 46 4.21 1.19 -7.90
N VAL A 47 5.14 0.64 -7.11
CA VAL A 47 4.87 0.37 -5.68
C VAL A 47 4.54 1.66 -4.93
N VAL A 48 5.32 2.73 -5.13
CA VAL A 48 5.06 4.04 -4.51
C VAL A 48 3.69 4.58 -4.94
N ARG A 49 3.38 4.53 -6.24
CA ARG A 49 2.08 4.97 -6.78
C ARG A 49 0.90 4.23 -6.12
N LEU A 50 1.02 2.92 -5.92
CA LEU A 50 -0.01 2.12 -5.26
C LEU A 50 -0.15 2.47 -3.78
N ASN A 51 0.96 2.74 -3.09
CA ASN A 51 0.96 3.15 -1.68
C ASN A 51 0.28 4.52 -1.48
N ASP A 52 0.56 5.49 -2.35
CA ASP A 52 -0.08 6.81 -2.32
C ASP A 52 -1.59 6.69 -2.51
N MET A 53 -2.03 5.86 -3.46
CA MET A 53 -3.44 5.61 -3.72
C MET A 53 -4.15 4.96 -2.52
N LEU A 54 -3.51 3.98 -1.87
CA LEU A 54 -4.03 3.37 -0.65
C LEU A 54 -4.16 4.39 0.48
N SER A 55 -3.17 5.27 0.64
CA SER A 55 -3.18 6.32 1.65
C SER A 55 -4.33 7.32 1.43
N LEU A 56 -4.57 7.73 0.18
CA LEU A 56 -5.70 8.58 -0.18
C LEU A 56 -7.05 7.91 0.12
N LEU A 57 -7.21 6.64 -0.26
CA LEU A 57 -8.44 5.89 0.00
C LEU A 57 -8.69 5.75 1.51
N LYS A 58 -7.65 5.54 2.31
CA LYS A 58 -7.76 5.48 3.77
C LYS A 58 -8.25 6.82 4.34
N LEU A 59 -7.69 7.94 3.91
CA LEU A 59 -8.13 9.28 4.34
C LEU A 59 -9.59 9.54 3.99
N GLN A 60 -10.02 9.18 2.77
CA GLN A 60 -11.42 9.33 2.34
C GLN A 60 -12.37 8.45 3.17
N ALA A 61 -11.96 7.21 3.47
CA ALA A 61 -12.76 6.31 4.29
C ALA A 61 -12.91 6.84 5.73
N GLU A 62 -11.84 7.37 6.31
CA GLU A 62 -11.87 8.02 7.63
C GLU A 62 -12.81 9.23 7.63
N GLU A 63 -12.74 10.11 6.63
CA GLU A 63 -13.63 11.27 6.49
C GLU A 63 -15.11 10.88 6.45
N VAL A 64 -15.46 9.90 5.62
CA VAL A 64 -16.83 9.37 5.52
C VAL A 64 -17.30 8.79 6.85
N TRP A 65 -16.43 8.06 7.56
CA TRP A 65 -16.75 7.47 8.84
C TRP A 65 -16.96 8.54 9.94
N THR A 66 -16.11 9.57 9.97
CA THR A 66 -16.25 10.71 10.89
C THR A 66 -17.55 11.46 10.65
N MET A 67 -17.92 11.72 9.38
CA MET A 67 -19.20 12.36 9.06
C MET A 67 -20.41 11.52 9.50
N ARG A 68 -20.36 10.20 9.29
CA ARG A 68 -21.42 9.28 9.72
C ARG A 68 -21.55 9.21 11.23
N ALA A 69 -20.45 9.23 11.98
CA ALA A 69 -20.47 9.18 13.44
C ALA A 69 -20.98 10.48 14.09
N ALA A 70 -20.96 11.60 13.37
CA ALA A 70 -21.45 12.90 13.82
C ALA A 70 -22.93 13.18 13.48
N SER A 71 -23.58 12.31 12.69
CA SER A 71 -25.02 12.37 12.34
C SER A 71 -25.83 11.40 13.19
#